data_AF-A0A350APT7-F1
#
_entry.id   AF-A0A350APT7-F1
#
_cell.length_a   1.000
_cell.length_b   1.000
_cell.length_c   1.000
_cell.angle_alpha   90.00
_cell.angle_beta   90.00
_cell.angle_gamma   90.00
#
_symmetry.space_group_name_H-M   'P 1'
#
loop_
_entity.id
_entity.type
_entity.pdbx_description
1 polymer ?
#
loop_
_entity_poly.entity_id
_entity_poly.type
_entity_poly.pdbx_seq_one_letter_code
_entity_poly.pdbx_strand_id
1 'polypeptide(L)' 'MPLSLYTLFHGGRDCHYLKKNKEIDYLKKYRNYLPEYISLELENGFERQLEVKKYLEEKILNI' A
#
# COMPACT_ATOMS: atom_id res chain seq x y z
N MET A 1 -20.49 -32.07 6.02
CA MET A 1 -20.96 -31.23 4.90
C MET A 1 -21.29 -29.84 5.44
N PRO A 2 -20.64 -28.77 4.94
CA PRO A 2 -20.68 -27.46 5.58
C PRO A 2 -21.92 -26.66 5.16
N LEU A 3 -22.50 -25.96 6.15
CA LEU A 3 -23.57 -24.99 5.97
C LEU A 3 -22.99 -23.57 5.96
N SER A 4 -23.56 -22.77 5.07
CA SER A 4 -23.59 -21.30 5.00
C SER A 4 -22.40 -20.57 4.34
N LEU A 5 -22.60 -20.31 3.03
CA LEU A 5 -22.54 -18.95 2.49
C LEU A 5 -23.14 -17.95 3.50
N TYR A 6 -22.59 -16.74 3.58
CA TYR A 6 -23.02 -15.59 4.41
C TYR A 6 -22.32 -15.46 5.78
N THR A 7 -21.06 -15.05 5.75
CA THR A 7 -20.66 -13.93 6.60
C THR A 7 -20.18 -12.80 5.71
N LEU A 8 -21.14 -12.00 5.23
CA LEU A 8 -20.87 -10.66 4.74
C LEU A 8 -20.38 -9.83 5.93
N PHE A 9 -19.07 -9.85 6.17
CA PHE A 9 -18.44 -8.78 6.94
C PHE A 9 -18.37 -7.53 6.04
N HIS A 10 -19.39 -6.68 6.14
CA HIS A 10 -19.29 -5.26 5.80
C HIS A 10 -18.54 -4.49 6.90
N GLY A 11 -17.42 -5.03 7.35
CA GLY A 11 -16.38 -4.23 7.99
C GLY A 11 -15.39 -3.94 6.87
N GLY A 12 -15.42 -2.72 6.32
CA GLY A 12 -14.37 -2.27 5.41
C GLY A 12 -13.06 -2.37 6.17
N ARG A 13 -12.36 -3.50 6.02
CA ARG A 13 -11.01 -3.65 6.54
C ARG A 13 -10.22 -2.57 5.81
N ASP A 14 -9.71 -1.60 6.55
CA ASP A 14 -8.61 -0.76 6.09
C ASP A 14 -7.43 -1.71 5.83
N CYS A 15 -7.46 -2.37 4.68
CA CYS A 15 -6.41 -3.29 4.27
C CYS A 15 -5.31 -2.44 3.66
N HIS A 16 -4.30 -2.14 4.45
CA HIS A 16 -3.07 -1.50 3.97
C HIS A 16 -2.19 -2.54 3.24
N TYR A 17 -2.77 -3.32 2.33
CA TYR A 17 -2.08 -4.38 1.60
C TYR A 17 -1.89 -4.01 0.14
N LEU A 18 -0.63 -3.86 -0.28
CA LEU A 18 -0.28 -3.48 -1.64
C LEU A 18 -0.02 -4.72 -2.51
N LYS A 19 -0.87 -4.98 -3.51
CA LYS A 19 -0.67 -6.13 -4.42
C LYS A 19 0.35 -5.82 -5.50
N LYS A 20 0.34 -4.61 -6.05
CA LYS A 20 1.26 -4.17 -7.12
C LYS A 20 1.79 -2.77 -6.82
N ASN A 21 3.06 -2.52 -7.14
CA ASN A 21 3.67 -1.20 -6.96
C ASN A 21 2.93 -0.09 -7.73
N LYS A 22 2.31 -0.42 -8.86
CA LYS A 22 1.54 0.56 -9.65
C LYS A 22 0.33 1.14 -8.91
N GLU A 23 -0.16 0.50 -7.85
CA GLU A 23 -1.29 1.01 -7.07
C GLU A 23 -0.94 2.32 -6.33
N ILE A 24 0.35 2.60 -6.08
CA ILE A 24 0.82 3.87 -5.49
C ILE A 24 1.34 4.88 -6.52
N ASP A 25 1.21 4.61 -7.83
CA ASP A 25 1.64 5.55 -8.88
C ASP A 25 0.90 6.90 -8.83
N TYR A 26 -0.28 6.96 -8.21
CA TYR A 26 -1.02 8.20 -8.04
C TYR A 26 -0.24 9.26 -7.25
N LEU A 27 0.67 8.84 -6.36
CA LEU A 27 1.52 9.74 -5.56
C LEU A 27 2.44 10.60 -6.42
N LYS A 28 2.79 10.16 -7.64
CA LYS A 28 3.60 10.96 -8.59
C LYS A 28 3.00 12.33 -8.84
N LYS A 29 1.67 12.44 -8.86
CA LYS A 29 0.96 13.71 -9.06
C LYS A 29 1.07 14.66 -7.88
N TYR A 30 1.35 14.13 -6.69
CA TYR A 30 1.35 14.85 -5.43
C TYR A 30 2.74 15.02 -4.82
N ARG A 31 3.81 14.63 -5.53
CA ARG A 31 5.20 14.67 -5.03
C ARG A 31 5.55 15.98 -4.34
N ASN A 32 5.18 17.11 -4.94
CA ASN A 32 5.52 18.45 -4.42
C ASN A 32 4.72 18.86 -3.17
N TYR A 33 3.72 18.08 -2.78
CA TYR A 33 2.89 18.29 -1.60
C TYR A 33 3.22 17.32 -0.46
N LEU A 34 4.14 16.38 -0.68
CA LEU A 34 4.56 15.45 0.36
C LEU A 34 5.49 16.16 1.35
N PRO A 35 5.34 15.92 2.66
CA PRO A 35 6.24 16.45 3.67
C PRO A 35 7.65 15.83 3.54
N GLU A 36 8.64 16.47 4.16
CA GLU A 36 10.03 15.97 4.20
C GLU A 36 10.12 14.54 4.77
N TYR A 37 9.31 14.25 5.80
CA TYR A 37 9.24 12.93 6.43
C TYR A 37 7.90 12.27 6.16
N ILE A 38 7.94 11.07 5.59
CA ILE A 38 6.76 10.30 5.17
C ILE A 38 6.86 8.91 5.79
N SER A 39 5.75 8.42 6.35
CA SER A 39 5.60 7.03 6.74
C SER A 39 4.56 6.36 5.84
N LEU A 40 4.84 5.13 5.40
CA LEU A 40 3.88 4.29 4.70
C LEU A 40 3.63 3.04 5.54
N GLU A 41 2.42 2.89 6.05
CA GLU A 41 1.97 1.69 6.74
C GLU A 41 1.53 0.64 5.71
N LEU A 42 2.08 -0.57 5.80
CA LEU A 42 1.68 -1.71 4.98
C LEU A 42 1.59 -2.99 5.82
N GLU A 43 0.54 -3.77 5.60
CA GLU A 43 0.33 -5.11 6.18
C GLU A 43 1.12 -6.20 5.44
N ASN A 44 1.80 -5.85 4.34
CA ASN A 44 2.65 -6.77 3.61
C ASN A 44 3.79 -7.31 4.50
N GLY A 45 4.32 -8.49 4.18
CA GLY A 45 5.53 -9.00 4.83
C GLY A 45 6.74 -8.08 4.64
N PHE A 46 7.72 -8.17 5.54
CA PHE A 46 8.88 -7.26 5.61
C PHE A 46 9.64 -7.13 4.28
N GLU A 47 9.90 -8.24 3.57
CA GLU A 47 10.56 -8.22 2.27
C GLU A 47 9.80 -7.37 1.25
N ARG A 48 8.48 -7.51 1.21
CA ARG A 48 7.61 -6.74 0.31
C ARG A 48 7.57 -5.27 0.70
N GLN A 49 7.63 -4.94 1.99
CA GLN A 49 7.76 -3.55 2.44
C GLN A 49 9.08 -2.92 1.96
N LEU A 50 10.20 -3.65 1.98
CA LEU A 50 11.48 -3.19 1.45
C LEU A 50 11.44 -2.96 -0.07
N GLU A 51 10.75 -3.82 -0.83
CA GLU A 51 10.53 -3.61 -2.26
C GLU A 51 9.72 -2.34 -2.54
N VAL A 52 8.67 -2.09 -1.76
CA VAL A 52 7.84 -0.89 -1.90
C VAL A 52 8.63 0.36 -1.53
N LYS A 53 9.43 0.30 -0.46
CA LYS A 53 10.36 1.38 -0.08
C LYS A 53 11.27 1.75 -1.25
N LYS A 54 11.98 0.78 -1.86
CA LYS A 54 12.83 1.02 -3.02
C LYS A 54 12.07 1.62 -4.20
N TYR A 55 10.85 1.13 -4.45
CA TYR A 55 10.02 1.67 -5.52
C TYR A 55 9.61 3.13 -5.27
N LEU A 56 9.26 3.48 -4.03
CA LEU A 56 8.96 4.85 -3.64
C LEU A 56 10.16 5.76 -3.87
N GLU A 57 11.34 5.37 -3.38
CA GLU A 57 12.59 6.12 -3.51
C GLU A 57 12.92 6.36 -5.00
N GLU A 58 12.98 5.29 -5.81
CA GLU A 58 13.45 5.37 -7.19
C GLU A 58 12.42 5.89 -8.21
N LYS A 59 11.13 5.58 -8.03
CA LYS A 59 10.09 5.80 -9.07
C LYS A 59 9.07 6.87 -8.69
N ILE A 60 8.93 7.18 -7.40
CA ILE A 60 7.94 8.13 -6.91
C ILE A 60 8.59 9.41 -6.41
N LEU A 61 9.64 9.32 -5.60
CA LEU A 61 10.28 10.46 -4.93
C LEU A 61 11.54 10.95 -5.66
N ASN A 62 12.22 10.07 -6.41
CA ASN A 62 13.50 10.33 -7.07
C ASN A 62 14.59 10.73 -6.07
N ILE A 63 14.71 9.98 -4.96
CA ILE A 63 15.72 10.15 -3.91
C ILE A 63 16.58 8.91 -3.74
#